data_AF-A0A7J0BYN3-F1
#
_entry.id   AF-A0A7J0BYN3-F1
#
_cell.length_a   1.000
_cell.length_b   1.000
_cell.length_c   1.000
_cell.angle_alpha   90.00
_cell.angle_beta   90.00
_cell.angle_gamma   90.00
#
_symmetry.space_group_name_H-M   'P 1'
#
loop_
_entity.id
_entity.type
_entity.pdbx_description
1 polymer ?
#
loop_
_entity_poly.entity_id
_entity_poly.type
_entity_poly.pdbx_seq_one_letter_code
_entity_poly.pdbx_strand_id
1 'polypeptide(L)'
;MRTVRRISLVFLATVALAACSRGSDGSNDVPSGWIRSQYGGNSSAGYVDRRDATSTVAKEITGHSSAKGRTSKGDMVFLRYRNDIVAITPYQGGSRIEIDDYRTGYHRWKPHLRSVWPHPDSDAFRGGGPGTGK
;
A
#
# COMPACT_ATOMS: atom_id res chain seq x y z
N MET A 1 42.91 -43.88 25.33
CA MET A 1 42.91 -42.79 26.33
C MET A 1 43.30 -41.48 25.65
N ARG A 2 42.38 -40.52 25.51
CA ARG A 2 42.59 -39.07 25.75
C ARG A 2 41.32 -38.29 25.35
N THR A 3 40.42 -38.25 26.32
CA THR A 3 39.59 -37.10 26.74
C THR A 3 39.08 -36.11 25.71
N VAL A 4 37.77 -36.22 25.49
CA VAL A 4 36.82 -35.22 24.99
C VAL A 4 36.91 -33.92 25.80
N ARG A 5 36.98 -32.77 25.11
CA ARG A 5 36.60 -31.47 25.69
C ARG A 5 35.34 -30.98 25.00
N ARG A 6 34.21 -31.14 25.70
CA ARG A 6 32.95 -30.47 25.42
C ARG A 6 33.18 -28.98 25.70
N ILE A 7 33.06 -28.14 24.70
CA ILE A 7 32.95 -26.70 24.89
C ILE A 7 31.53 -26.33 24.48
N SER A 8 30.66 -26.29 25.50
CA SER A 8 29.34 -25.69 25.44
C SER A 8 29.53 -24.20 25.21
N LEU A 9 29.17 -23.70 24.02
CA LEU A 9 28.95 -22.28 23.79
C LEU A 9 27.44 -22.05 23.79
N VAL A 10 26.97 -21.57 24.94
CA VAL A 10 25.66 -20.96 25.15
C VAL A 10 25.59 -19.73 24.25
N PHE A 11 24.91 -19.83 23.11
CA PHE A 11 24.54 -18.65 22.34
C PHE A 11 23.42 -17.93 23.09
N LEU A 12 23.78 -16.83 23.74
CA LEU A 12 22.85 -15.86 24.31
C LEU A 12 21.85 -15.43 23.22
N ALA A 13 20.56 -15.60 23.53
CA ALA A 13 19.48 -15.04 22.76
C ALA A 13 19.54 -13.50 22.80
N THR A 14 20.01 -12.87 21.73
CA THR A 14 19.75 -11.46 21.47
C THR A 14 18.38 -11.35 20.80
N VAL A 15 17.35 -11.18 21.63
CA VAL A 15 16.04 -10.69 21.20
C VAL A 15 16.21 -9.24 20.78
N ALA A 16 16.53 -9.00 19.51
CA ALA A 16 16.40 -7.68 18.92
C ALA A 16 14.93 -7.49 18.52
N LEU A 17 14.10 -7.13 19.50
CA LEU A 17 12.74 -6.65 19.27
C LEU A 17 12.83 -5.23 18.67
N ALA A 18 13.31 -5.10 17.44
CA ALA A 18 13.10 -3.90 16.63
C ALA A 18 11.67 -3.94 16.04
N ALA A 19 10.69 -4.16 16.93
CA ALA A 19 9.28 -3.96 16.63
C ALA A 19 9.00 -2.45 16.74
N CYS A 20 9.43 -1.70 15.73
CA CYS A 20 8.76 -0.44 15.38
C CYS A 20 7.45 -0.78 14.65
N SER A 21 6.60 -1.60 15.26
CA SER A 21 5.18 -1.67 14.90
C SER A 21 4.53 -0.41 15.48
N ARG A 22 4.65 0.69 14.73
CA ARG A 22 3.96 1.93 15.04
C ARG A 22 2.46 1.70 14.84
N GLY A 23 1.79 1.29 15.92
CA GLY A 23 0.35 1.39 16.15
C GLY A 23 -0.56 0.89 15.01
N SER A 24 -0.74 -0.42 14.92
CA SER A 24 -1.83 -1.03 14.17
C SER A 24 -3.11 -1.02 14.98
N ASP A 25 -3.78 0.13 15.09
CA ASP A 25 -5.18 0.20 15.54
C ASP A 25 -5.87 1.36 14.80
N GLY A 26 -6.44 1.09 13.63
CA GLY A 26 -7.28 2.02 12.85
C GLY A 26 -6.61 2.76 11.67
N SER A 27 -5.32 2.54 11.42
CA SER A 27 -4.58 3.20 10.35
C SER A 27 -4.64 2.39 9.05
N ASN A 28 -5.60 2.70 8.17
CA ASN A 28 -5.63 2.15 6.80
C ASN A 28 -4.62 2.87 5.90
N ASP A 29 -3.34 2.71 6.22
CA ASP A 29 -2.23 3.28 5.49
C ASP A 29 -1.79 2.35 4.36
N VAL A 30 -1.26 2.96 3.30
CA VAL A 30 -0.70 2.21 2.17
C VAL A 30 0.51 1.38 2.64
N PRO A 31 0.63 0.10 2.25
CA PRO A 31 1.75 -0.73 2.65
C PRO A 31 2.99 -0.45 1.80
N SER A 32 3.44 0.81 1.76
CA SER A 32 4.49 1.30 0.85
C SER A 32 5.84 0.58 1.03
N GLY A 33 6.22 0.24 2.27
CA GLY A 33 7.43 -0.53 2.56
C GLY A 33 7.35 -1.95 1.99
N TRP A 34 6.19 -2.60 2.10
CA TRP A 34 5.96 -3.92 1.51
C TRP A 34 5.92 -3.85 -0.02
N ILE A 35 5.21 -2.87 -0.61
CA ILE A 35 5.18 -2.63 -2.06
C ILE A 35 6.61 -2.48 -2.60
N ARG A 36 7.44 -1.67 -1.93
CA ARG A 36 8.85 -1.47 -2.30
C ARG A 36 9.68 -2.74 -2.23
N SER A 37 9.38 -3.62 -1.26
CA SER A 37 10.09 -4.89 -1.09
C SER A 37 9.65 -5.96 -2.10
N GLN A 38 8.38 -5.96 -2.50
CA GLN A 38 7.83 -6.97 -3.40
C GLN A 38 8.07 -6.64 -4.87
N TYR A 39 7.90 -5.37 -5.23
CA TYR A 39 7.96 -4.92 -6.62
C TYR A 39 9.26 -4.15 -6.86
N GLY A 40 9.89 -4.35 -8.01
CA GLY A 40 11.13 -3.66 -8.34
C GLY A 40 10.94 -2.13 -8.49
N GLY A 41 11.92 -1.33 -8.06
CA GLY A 41 12.06 0.11 -8.37
C GLY A 41 13.23 0.36 -9.34
N ASN A 42 13.33 1.42 -10.13
CA ASN A 42 12.61 2.70 -10.19
C ASN A 42 12.59 3.14 -11.67
N SER A 43 11.46 3.04 -12.36
CA SER A 43 11.24 4.02 -13.45
C SER A 43 10.93 5.34 -12.76
N SER A 44 11.25 6.50 -13.32
CA SER A 44 10.90 7.81 -12.75
C SER A 44 9.39 7.99 -12.45
N ALA A 45 8.56 7.00 -12.80
CA ALA A 45 7.12 6.94 -12.65
C ALA A 45 6.60 5.84 -11.69
N GLY A 46 7.42 5.22 -10.82
CA GLY A 46 6.95 4.29 -9.78
C GLY A 46 7.54 2.87 -9.81
N TYR A 47 6.86 1.93 -9.13
CA TYR A 47 7.25 0.52 -9.06
C TYR A 47 6.67 -0.28 -10.23
N VAL A 48 7.31 -1.40 -10.58
CA VAL A 48 6.89 -2.23 -11.72
C VAL A 48 6.86 -3.70 -11.34
N ASP A 49 5.75 -4.34 -11.68
CA ASP A 49 5.64 -5.79 -11.83
C ASP A 49 5.62 -6.12 -13.32
N ARG A 50 6.54 -6.98 -13.79
CA ARG A 50 6.62 -7.34 -15.22
C ARG A 50 5.80 -8.57 -15.60
N ARG A 51 5.17 -9.20 -14.61
CA ARG A 51 4.49 -10.50 -14.75
C ARG A 51 3.00 -10.36 -14.49
N ASP A 52 2.66 -9.66 -13.42
CA ASP A 52 1.29 -9.68 -12.92
C ASP A 52 0.45 -8.53 -13.47
N ALA A 53 -0.75 -8.92 -13.92
CA ALA A 53 -1.77 -7.98 -14.37
C ALA A 53 -2.26 -7.10 -13.21
N THR A 54 -2.79 -5.92 -13.56
CA THR A 54 -3.23 -4.91 -12.57
C THR A 54 -4.21 -5.45 -11.53
N SER A 55 -5.11 -6.35 -11.93
CA SER A 55 -6.09 -6.97 -11.03
C SER A 55 -5.48 -7.93 -10.00
N THR A 56 -4.38 -8.61 -10.36
CA THR A 56 -3.62 -9.52 -9.49
C THR A 56 -2.83 -8.70 -8.48
N VAL A 57 -2.04 -7.74 -8.93
CA VAL A 57 -1.30 -6.81 -8.06
C VAL A 57 -2.23 -6.08 -7.09
N ALA A 58 -3.41 -5.65 -7.55
CA ALA A 58 -4.40 -5.03 -6.67
C ALA A 58 -4.90 -5.98 -5.56
N LYS A 59 -5.06 -7.28 -5.85
CA LYS A 59 -5.46 -8.29 -4.86
C LYS A 59 -4.35 -8.53 -3.85
N GLU A 60 -3.09 -8.61 -4.29
CA GLU A 60 -1.94 -8.80 -3.42
C GLU A 60 -1.76 -7.65 -2.44
N ILE A 61 -1.79 -6.41 -2.94
CA ILE A 61 -1.70 -5.20 -2.11
C ILE A 61 -2.85 -5.15 -1.09
N THR A 62 -4.10 -5.43 -1.52
CA THR A 62 -5.27 -5.46 -0.64
C THR A 62 -5.22 -6.60 0.38
N GLY A 63 -4.61 -7.73 0.01
CA GLY A 63 -4.38 -8.88 0.88
C GLY A 63 -3.35 -8.60 1.98
N HIS A 64 -2.44 -7.67 1.74
CA HIS A 64 -1.46 -7.22 2.74
C HIS A 64 -1.99 -6.09 3.63
N SER A 65 -2.67 -5.09 3.04
CA SER A 65 -3.33 -3.99 3.77
C SER A 65 -4.63 -3.60 3.10
N SER A 66 -5.74 -3.71 3.83
CA SER A 66 -7.10 -3.57 3.29
C SER A 66 -7.43 -2.14 2.87
N ALA A 67 -7.52 -1.88 1.57
CA ALA A 67 -7.94 -0.57 1.05
C ALA A 67 -9.37 -0.16 1.49
N LYS A 68 -9.58 1.15 1.70
CA LYS A 68 -10.87 1.77 2.05
C LYS A 68 -11.85 1.76 0.87
N GLY A 69 -11.32 1.69 -0.34
CA GLY A 69 -12.09 1.62 -1.56
C GLY A 69 -11.24 1.08 -2.69
N ARG A 70 -11.90 0.39 -3.62
CA ARG A 70 -11.30 -0.11 -4.86
C ARG A 70 -12.21 0.27 -6.02
N THR A 71 -11.63 0.72 -7.12
CA THR A 71 -12.37 0.93 -8.37
C THR A 71 -11.51 0.52 -9.55
N SER A 72 -12.15 0.08 -10.63
CA SER A 72 -11.49 -0.30 -11.88
C SER A 72 -12.04 0.54 -13.03
N LYS A 73 -11.17 0.97 -13.94
CA LYS A 73 -11.52 1.71 -15.16
C LYS A 73 -10.65 1.21 -16.31
N GLY A 74 -11.26 0.49 -17.25
CA GLY A 74 -10.50 -0.28 -18.24
C GLY A 74 -9.59 -1.28 -17.53
N ASP A 75 -8.33 -1.36 -17.97
CA ASP A 75 -7.33 -2.24 -17.36
C ASP A 75 -6.61 -1.62 -16.15
N MET A 76 -7.04 -0.43 -15.70
CA MET A 76 -6.48 0.22 -14.52
C MET A 76 -7.28 -0.14 -13.27
N VAL A 77 -6.58 -0.26 -12.14
CA VAL A 77 -7.17 -0.43 -10.82
C VAL A 77 -6.64 0.64 -9.87
N PHE A 78 -7.53 1.23 -9.09
CA PHE A 78 -7.18 2.23 -8.09
C PHE A 78 -7.59 1.75 -6.70
N LEU A 79 -6.69 1.87 -5.74
CA LEU A 79 -6.92 1.57 -4.33
C LEU A 79 -6.84 2.85 -3.52
N ARG A 80 -7.86 3.11 -2.72
CA ARG A 80 -7.92 4.25 -1.80
C ARG A 80 -7.49 3.80 -0.41
N TYR A 81 -6.47 4.44 0.13
CA TYR A 81 -6.07 4.38 1.52
C TYR A 81 -6.54 5.65 2.24
N ARG A 82 -6.25 5.77 3.54
CA ARG A 82 -6.67 6.95 4.32
C ARG A 82 -6.10 8.23 3.73
N ASN A 83 -4.80 8.24 3.46
CA ASN A 83 -4.06 9.43 3.03
C ASN A 83 -3.49 9.29 1.62
N ASP A 84 -3.62 8.13 0.98
CA ASP A 84 -2.92 7.80 -0.27
C ASP A 84 -3.87 7.16 -1.28
N ILE A 85 -3.48 7.25 -2.55
CA ILE A 85 -4.04 6.50 -3.66
C ILE A 85 -2.93 5.65 -4.25
N VAL A 86 -3.21 4.37 -4.44
CA VAL A 86 -2.39 3.48 -5.25
C VAL A 86 -3.05 3.33 -6.61
N ALA A 87 -2.41 3.81 -7.66
CA ALA A 87 -2.82 3.61 -9.04
C ALA A 87 -2.02 2.46 -9.65
N ILE A 88 -2.73 1.47 -10.19
CA ILE A 88 -2.16 0.27 -10.79
C ILE A 88 -2.56 0.26 -12.26
N THR A 89 -1.59 0.51 -13.14
CA THR A 89 -1.81 0.70 -14.57
C THR A 89 -1.08 -0.38 -15.38
N PRO A 90 -1.57 -0.77 -16.58
CA PRO A 90 -0.86 -1.71 -17.42
C PRO A 90 0.50 -1.16 -17.85
N TYR A 91 1.55 -1.99 -17.81
CA TYR A 91 2.88 -1.57 -18.23
C TYR A 91 3.71 -2.74 -18.76
N GLN A 92 4.09 -2.68 -20.04
CA GLN A 92 4.99 -3.64 -20.70
C GLN A 92 4.61 -5.13 -20.49
N GLY A 93 3.31 -5.46 -20.52
CA GLY A 93 2.81 -6.82 -20.31
C GLY A 93 2.58 -7.20 -18.84
N GLY A 94 3.00 -6.36 -17.89
CA GLY A 94 2.65 -6.46 -16.48
C GLY A 94 1.92 -5.19 -16.02
N SER A 95 2.31 -4.68 -14.85
CA SER A 95 1.70 -3.50 -14.23
C SER A 95 2.73 -2.53 -13.62
N ARG A 96 2.33 -1.27 -13.58
CA ARG A 96 3.02 -0.19 -12.88
C ARG A 96 2.18 0.22 -11.68
N ILE A 97 2.86 0.51 -10.58
CA ILE A 97 2.27 0.87 -9.30
C ILE A 97 2.80 2.26 -8.92
N GLU A 98 1.89 3.22 -8.86
CA GLU A 98 2.12 4.59 -8.43
C GLU A 98 1.45 4.80 -7.07
N ILE A 99 2.19 5.38 -6.13
CA ILE A 99 1.67 5.79 -4.83
C ILE A 99 1.76 7.31 -4.77
N ASP A 100 0.62 7.97 -4.68
CA ASP A 100 0.52 9.41 -4.46
C ASP A 100 -0.29 9.66 -3.19
N ASP A 101 -0.07 10.80 -2.54
CA ASP A 101 -1.02 11.28 -1.54
C ASP A 101 -2.41 11.44 -2.18
N TYR A 102 -3.46 11.35 -1.37
CA TYR A 102 -4.84 11.32 -1.86
C TYR A 102 -5.18 12.54 -2.71
N ARG A 103 -4.69 13.72 -2.35
CA ARG A 103 -5.00 14.96 -3.07
C ARG A 103 -4.32 14.95 -4.45
N THR A 104 -3.01 14.71 -4.49
CA THR A 104 -2.24 14.63 -5.74
C THR A 104 -2.78 13.52 -6.64
N GLY A 105 -2.98 12.33 -6.10
CA GLY A 105 -3.51 11.18 -6.84
C GLY A 105 -4.93 11.42 -7.35
N TYR A 106 -5.81 12.05 -6.55
CA TYR A 106 -7.17 12.37 -6.97
C TYR A 106 -7.18 13.36 -8.13
N HIS A 107 -6.32 14.39 -8.10
CA HIS A 107 -6.23 15.35 -9.19
C HIS A 107 -5.63 14.73 -10.45
N ARG A 108 -4.56 13.93 -10.34
CA ARG A 108 -3.94 13.22 -11.47
C ARG A 108 -4.95 12.29 -12.16
N TRP A 109 -5.69 11.50 -11.38
CA TRP A 109 -6.62 10.49 -11.88
C TRP A 109 -8.09 10.93 -11.84
N LYS A 110 -8.35 12.25 -11.74
CA LYS A 110 -9.69 12.84 -11.63
C LYS A 110 -10.68 12.31 -12.69
N PRO A 111 -10.30 12.10 -13.97
CA PRO A 111 -11.21 11.55 -14.97
C PRO A 111 -11.78 10.18 -14.60
N HIS A 112 -11.04 9.39 -13.81
CA HIS A 112 -11.40 8.03 -13.40
C HIS A 112 -12.06 7.98 -12.02
N LEU A 113 -11.74 8.94 -11.14
CA LEU A 113 -12.09 8.89 -9.71
C LEU A 113 -13.25 9.81 -9.30
N ARG A 114 -13.51 10.89 -10.05
CA ARG A 114 -14.45 11.96 -9.62
C ARG A 114 -15.87 11.50 -9.30
N SER A 115 -16.30 10.38 -9.87
CA SER A 115 -17.66 9.85 -9.70
C SER A 115 -17.77 8.82 -8.58
N VAL A 116 -16.64 8.40 -7.99
CA VAL A 116 -16.60 7.29 -7.04
C VAL A 116 -15.99 7.68 -5.70
N TRP A 117 -15.04 8.62 -5.67
CA TRP A 117 -14.38 9.06 -4.46
C TRP A 117 -14.61 10.55 -4.21
N PRO A 118 -14.70 10.98 -2.94
CA PRO A 118 -14.96 12.37 -2.61
C PRO A 118 -13.80 13.28 -3.04
N HIS A 119 -14.13 14.49 -3.48
CA HIS A 119 -13.13 15.53 -3.73
C HIS A 119 -12.30 15.77 -2.45
N PRO A 120 -10.97 15.94 -2.53
CA PRO A 120 -10.11 16.13 -1.35
C PRO A 120 -10.49 17.35 -0.50
N ASP A 121 -11.17 18.34 -1.11
CA ASP A 121 -11.64 19.56 -0.44
C ASP A 121 -13.10 19.52 0.00
N SER A 122 -13.83 18.43 -0.23
CA SER A 122 -15.22 18.32 0.22
C SER A 122 -15.33 17.84 1.67
N ASP A 123 -16.43 18.23 2.32
CA ASP A 123 -16.74 17.77 3.69
C ASP A 123 -16.91 16.25 3.78
N ALA A 124 -17.31 15.62 2.67
CA ALA A 124 -17.37 14.17 2.56
C ALA A 124 -16.00 13.49 2.71
N PHE A 125 -14.90 14.15 2.31
CA PHE A 125 -13.55 13.62 2.51
C PHE A 125 -13.06 13.81 3.96
N ARG A 126 -13.43 14.92 4.61
CA ARG A 126 -13.01 15.27 6.00
C ARG A 126 -13.70 14.47 7.11
N GLY A 127 -14.39 13.39 6.77
CA GLY A 127 -15.01 12.48 7.74
C GLY A 127 -16.38 12.93 8.22
N GLY A 128 -17.22 13.42 7.30
CA GLY A 128 -18.56 13.95 7.55
C GLY A 128 -19.30 13.35 8.77
N GLY A 129 -19.46 14.18 9.80
CA GLY A 129 -20.44 14.00 10.87
C GLY A 129 -20.33 15.10 11.95
N PRO A 130 -21.44 15.61 12.55
CA PRO A 130 -22.85 15.58 12.16
C PRO A 130 -23.44 17.00 11.99
N GLY A 131 -24.00 17.29 10.81
CA GLY A 131 -24.68 18.55 10.53
C GLY A 131 -26.16 18.35 10.21
N THR A 132 -26.91 17.62 11.04
CA THR A 132 -28.37 17.77 11.12
C THR A 132 -28.65 19.17 11.66
N GLY A 133 -28.58 20.15 10.77
CA GLY A 133 -29.28 21.42 10.91
C GLY A 133 -30.77 21.12 10.91
N LYS A 134 -31.45 21.73 11.87
CA LYS A 134 -32.87 21.56 12.16
C LYS A 134 -33.68 22.30 11.10
#